data_AF-A0AAV5UKL5-F1
#
_entry.id   AF-A0AAV5UKL5-F1
#
_cell.length_a   1.000
_cell.length_b   1.000
_cell.length_c   1.000
_cell.angle_alpha   90.00
_cell.angle_beta   90.00
_cell.angle_gamma   90.00
#
_symmetry.space_group_name_H-M   'P 1'
#
loop_
_entity.id
_entity.type
_entity.pdbx_description
1 polymer ?
#
loop_
_entity_poly.entity_id
_entity_poly.type
_entity_poly.pdbx_seq_one_letter_code
_entity_poly.pdbx_strand_id
1 'polypeptide(L)'
;TYDRRPEVSHIQCDRIFRGDMLYTESVSKQALIPSRPGRLDMSCEALRNRVFSRRNPTTGFPIAFAKVVYKDYEFLEEQLAVSYSEEHTFCFAPDRNTTVQFRRNIFALSLCFENVHISSEEHKLDSDG
;
A
#
# COMPACT_ATOMS: atom_id res chain seq x y z
N THR A 1 -8.94 13.85 -5.44
CA THR A 1 -8.18 14.52 -4.36
C THR A 1 -7.77 13.46 -3.37
N TYR A 2 -6.51 13.39 -2.96
CA TYR A 2 -6.07 12.44 -1.93
C TYR A 2 -6.69 12.83 -0.58
N ASP A 3 -7.47 11.93 0.01
CA ASP A 3 -8.03 12.12 1.34
C ASP A 3 -7.10 11.52 2.39
N ARG A 4 -6.72 12.32 3.38
CA ARG A 4 -5.82 11.85 4.44
C ARG A 4 -6.63 10.99 5.40
N ARG A 5 -6.10 9.83 5.74
CA ARG A 5 -6.75 8.96 6.72
C ARG A 5 -6.91 9.70 8.06
N PRO A 6 -8.04 9.53 8.77
CA PRO A 6 -8.31 10.28 10.00
C PRO A 6 -7.20 10.16 11.05
N GLU A 7 -6.57 8.99 11.15
CA GLU A 7 -5.52 8.65 12.12
C GLU A 7 -4.26 9.51 11.97
N VAL A 8 -4.01 10.06 10.79
CA VAL A 8 -2.81 10.85 10.48
C VAL A 8 -3.15 12.23 9.94
N SER A 9 -4.44 12.57 9.89
CA SER A 9 -4.93 13.83 9.32
C SER A 9 -4.39 15.07 10.06
N HIS A 10 -4.12 14.93 11.36
CA HIS A 10 -3.56 15.96 12.23
C HIS A 10 -2.03 16.09 12.16
N ILE A 11 -1.33 15.21 11.44
CA ILE A 11 0.13 15.22 11.33
C ILE A 11 0.59 16.28 10.30
N GLN A 12 1.49 17.15 10.74
CA GLN A 12 2.11 18.24 9.98
C GLN A 12 3.47 17.79 9.46
N CYS A 13 3.48 17.08 8.33
CA CYS A 13 4.71 16.54 7.74
C CYS A 13 5.74 17.62 7.39
N ASP A 14 5.31 18.83 7.06
CA ASP A 14 6.19 19.96 6.75
C ASP A 14 7.08 20.36 7.94
N ARG A 15 6.55 20.30 9.17
CA ARG A 15 7.34 20.55 10.38
C ARG A 15 8.37 19.46 10.62
N ILE A 16 7.98 18.21 10.40
CA ILE A 16 8.88 17.05 10.50
C ILE A 16 10.02 17.19 9.50
N PHE A 17 9.73 17.46 8.22
CA PHE A 17 10.74 17.60 7.17
C PHE A 17 11.64 18.84 7.35
N ARG A 18 11.19 19.87 8.07
CA ARG A 18 11.99 21.04 8.43
C ARG A 18 12.83 20.87 9.70
N GLY A 19 12.78 19.70 10.34
CA GLY A 19 13.59 19.40 11.52
C GLY A 19 13.05 19.96 12.83
N ASP A 20 11.74 20.20 12.94
CA ASP A 20 11.11 20.55 14.21
C ASP A 20 11.09 19.35 15.17
N MET A 21 12.16 19.23 15.96
CA MET A 21 12.38 18.11 16.88
C MET A 21 11.31 18.03 17.98
N LEU A 22 10.87 19.18 18.51
CA LEU A 22 9.85 19.22 19.56
C LEU A 22 8.50 18.70 19.05
N TYR A 23 8.10 19.13 17.85
CA TYR A 23 6.91 18.61 17.21
C TYR A 23 7.04 17.11 16.92
N THR A 24 8.16 16.70 16.32
CA THR A 24 8.42 15.30 15.96
C THR A 24 8.34 14.38 17.19
N GLU A 25 8.92 14.80 18.32
CA GLU A 25 8.83 14.05 19.57
C GLU A 25 7.40 14.01 20.13
N SER A 26 6.61 15.07 19.94
CA SER A 26 5.21 15.11 20.40
C SER A 26 4.31 14.13 19.65
N VAL A 27 4.55 13.92 18.35
CA VAL A 27 3.74 13.03 17.50
C VAL A 27 4.25 11.59 17.51
N SER A 28 5.54 11.35 17.77
CA SER A 28 6.11 9.99 17.82
C SER A 28 5.58 9.15 18.98
N LYS A 29 5.09 9.80 20.04
CA LYS A 29 4.49 9.14 21.22
C LYS A 29 3.05 8.70 21.00
N GLN A 30 2.43 9.07 19.87
CA GLN A 30 1.05 8.71 19.56
C GLN A 30 1.00 7.38 18.82
N ALA A 31 0.27 6.41 19.38
CA ALA A 31 -0.01 5.16 18.68
C ALA A 31 -0.97 5.43 17.51
N LEU A 32 -0.50 5.16 16.29
CA LEU A 32 -1.34 5.20 15.09
C LEU A 32 -2.05 3.85 14.96
N ILE A 33 -3.26 3.79 15.52
CA ILE A 33 -4.11 2.60 15.42
C ILE A 33 -5.05 2.80 14.24
N PRO A 34 -5.00 1.95 13.19
CA PRO A 34 -5.97 2.01 12.10
C PRO A 34 -7.40 1.93 12.67
N SER A 35 -8.24 2.91 12.36
CA SER A 35 -9.52 3.13 13.04
C SER A 35 -10.50 1.99 12.86
N ARG A 36 -10.29 1.08 11.90
CA ARG A 36 -11.20 -0.06 11.65
C ARG A 36 -10.47 -1.29 11.10
N PRO A 37 -10.04 -2.24 11.94
CA PRO A 37 -9.76 -3.59 11.47
C PRO A 37 -11.09 -4.23 11.06
N GLY A 38 -11.36 -4.35 9.76
CA GLY A 38 -12.40 -5.27 9.30
C GLY A 38 -13.12 -5.00 7.99
N ARG A 39 -13.19 -3.77 7.47
CA ARG A 39 -13.84 -3.54 6.15
C ARG A 39 -13.23 -2.34 5.43
N LEU A 40 -11.99 -2.51 4.96
CA LEU A 40 -11.52 -1.72 3.84
C LEU A 40 -12.42 -2.02 2.64
N ASP A 41 -12.93 -0.98 1.97
CA ASP A 41 -13.74 -1.17 0.78
C ASP A 41 -12.84 -1.67 -0.37
N MET A 42 -13.11 -2.90 -0.80
CA MET A 42 -12.36 -3.61 -1.84
C MET A 42 -13.03 -3.55 -3.21
N SER A 43 -14.06 -2.71 -3.39
CA SER A 43 -14.61 -2.44 -4.71
C SER A 43 -13.55 -1.78 -5.61
N CYS A 44 -13.61 -2.04 -6.92
CA CYS A 44 -12.65 -1.43 -7.84
C CYS A 44 -12.76 0.10 -7.87
N GLU A 45 -13.94 0.66 -7.61
CA GLU A 45 -14.11 2.11 -7.45
C GLU A 45 -13.29 2.64 -6.27
N ALA A 46 -13.46 2.03 -5.08
CA ALA A 46 -12.73 2.43 -3.89
C ALA A 46 -11.22 2.23 -4.03
N LEU A 47 -10.79 1.10 -4.62
CA LEU A 47 -9.38 0.81 -4.89
C LEU A 47 -8.76 1.82 -5.86
N ARG A 48 -9.42 2.10 -6.99
CA ARG A 48 -8.94 3.09 -7.97
C ARG A 48 -8.87 4.48 -7.36
N ASN A 49 -9.85 4.87 -6.56
CA ASN A 49 -9.82 6.15 -5.86
C ASN A 49 -8.61 6.27 -4.93
N ARG A 50 -8.20 5.19 -4.26
CA ARG A 50 -7.01 5.18 -3.39
C ARG A 50 -5.70 5.15 -4.18
N VAL A 51 -5.57 4.29 -5.19
CA VAL A 51 -4.34 4.13 -5.99
C VAL A 51 -4.10 5.32 -6.91
N PHE A 52 -5.12 5.78 -7.66
CA PHE A 52 -4.98 6.90 -8.61
C PHE A 52 -5.01 8.29 -7.96
N SER A 53 -5.17 8.34 -6.63
CA SER A 53 -5.09 9.60 -5.88
C SER A 53 -3.75 10.31 -6.05
N ARG A 54 -2.70 9.56 -6.40
CA ARG A 54 -1.35 10.02 -6.71
C ARG A 54 -1.02 9.63 -8.14
N ARG A 55 -0.88 10.62 -9.02
CA ARG A 55 -0.51 10.38 -10.43
C ARG A 55 1.00 10.47 -10.55
N ASN A 56 1.65 9.34 -10.81
CA ASN A 56 2.99 9.39 -11.38
C ASN A 56 2.89 9.71 -12.87
N PRO A 57 3.74 10.59 -13.40
CA PRO A 57 3.75 10.89 -14.82
C PRO A 57 4.26 9.68 -15.61
N THR A 58 3.78 9.51 -16.84
CA THR A 58 4.41 8.63 -17.81
C THR A 58 5.79 9.19 -18.16
N THR A 59 6.81 8.37 -17.99
CA THR A 59 8.22 8.74 -18.20
C THR A 59 8.78 8.16 -19.50
N GLY A 60 8.11 7.18 -20.09
CA GLY A 60 8.63 6.39 -21.22
C GLY A 60 9.63 5.32 -20.78
N PHE A 61 9.78 5.10 -19.46
CA PHE A 61 10.68 4.13 -18.87
C PHE A 61 9.89 3.16 -17.96
N PRO A 62 9.33 2.08 -18.53
CA PRO A 62 8.53 1.12 -17.77
C PRO A 62 9.38 0.34 -16.76
N ILE A 63 8.88 0.20 -15.53
CA ILE A 63 9.54 -0.51 -14.42
C ILE A 63 8.68 -1.70 -14.00
N ALA A 64 9.31 -2.84 -13.80
CA ALA A 64 8.69 -4.02 -13.21
C ALA A 64 9.04 -4.15 -11.72
N PHE A 65 8.04 -4.19 -10.85
CA PHE A 65 8.16 -4.37 -9.41
C PHE A 65 7.74 -5.79 -9.04
N ALA A 66 8.64 -6.58 -8.45
CA ALA A 66 8.32 -7.88 -7.87
C ALA A 66 8.43 -7.81 -6.35
N LYS A 67 7.36 -8.16 -5.64
CA LYS A 67 7.28 -8.07 -4.17
C LYS A 67 6.75 -9.35 -3.56
N VAL A 68 7.54 -9.95 -2.68
CA VAL A 68 7.06 -10.98 -1.75
C VAL A 68 6.28 -10.29 -0.63
N VAL A 69 5.09 -10.79 -0.32
CA VAL A 69 4.18 -10.12 0.64
C VAL A 69 3.54 -11.09 1.62
N TYR A 70 3.38 -10.67 2.88
CA TYR A 70 2.87 -11.54 3.95
C TYR A 70 1.82 -10.88 4.87
N LYS A 71 1.96 -9.59 5.17
CA LYS A 71 1.10 -8.84 6.10
C LYS A 71 0.90 -7.40 5.62
N ASP A 72 0.07 -6.66 6.36
CA ASP A 72 -0.10 -5.20 6.24
C ASP A 72 -0.51 -4.71 4.85
N TYR A 73 -1.65 -5.24 4.36
CA TYR A 73 -2.20 -4.91 3.04
C TYR A 73 -2.29 -3.40 2.78
N GLU A 74 -2.74 -2.63 3.77
CA GLU A 74 -2.94 -1.18 3.62
C GLU A 74 -1.62 -0.45 3.33
N PHE A 75 -0.52 -0.89 3.94
CA PHE A 75 0.81 -0.36 3.66
C PHE A 75 1.28 -0.74 2.24
N LEU A 76 0.98 -1.96 1.79
CA LEU A 76 1.30 -2.40 0.42
C LEU A 76 0.50 -1.62 -0.63
N GLU A 77 -0.77 -1.35 -0.36
CA GLU A 77 -1.62 -0.53 -1.23
C GLU A 77 -1.10 0.92 -1.30
N GLU A 78 -0.68 1.50 -0.17
CA GLU A 78 -0.08 2.84 -0.16
C GLU A 78 1.25 2.90 -0.92
N GLN A 79 2.11 1.88 -0.78
CA GLN A 79 3.33 1.77 -1.58
C GLN A 79 3.02 1.66 -3.08
N LEU A 80 1.99 0.88 -3.45
CA LEU A 80 1.51 0.81 -4.81
C LEU A 80 1.07 2.20 -5.28
N ALA A 81 0.19 2.88 -4.54
CA ALA A 81 -0.32 4.20 -4.88
C ALA A 81 0.80 5.23 -5.12
N VAL A 82 1.87 5.21 -4.31
CA VAL A 82 3.02 6.12 -4.46
C VAL A 82 3.86 5.81 -5.71
N SER A 83 3.91 4.54 -6.14
CA SER A 83 4.72 4.10 -7.28
C SER A 83 3.91 3.83 -8.56
N TYR A 84 2.59 3.89 -8.50
CA TYR A 84 1.72 3.48 -9.59
C TYR A 84 1.87 4.40 -10.80
N SER A 85 2.17 3.80 -11.95
CA SER A 85 2.07 4.39 -13.27
C SER A 85 1.48 3.33 -14.20
N GLU A 86 0.71 3.75 -15.20
CA GLU A 86 0.13 2.82 -16.19
C GLU A 86 1.21 2.08 -17.00
N GLU A 87 2.41 2.67 -17.13
CA GLU A 87 3.55 2.03 -17.82
C GLU A 87 4.31 1.04 -16.94
N HIS A 88 4.08 1.00 -15.63
CA HIS A 88 4.75 0.09 -14.70
C HIS A 88 3.98 -1.22 -14.55
N THR A 89 4.69 -2.29 -14.21
CA THR A 89 4.11 -3.60 -13.92
C THR A 89 4.39 -3.98 -12.48
N PHE A 90 3.39 -4.52 -11.78
CA PHE A 90 3.51 -4.92 -10.38
C PHE A 90 3.16 -6.39 -10.23
N CYS A 91 4.05 -7.18 -9.64
CA CYS A 91 3.84 -8.58 -9.32
C CYS A 91 3.95 -8.77 -7.81
N PHE A 92 2.90 -9.29 -7.19
CA PHE A 92 2.90 -9.66 -5.78
C PHE A 92 2.95 -11.18 -5.66
N ALA A 93 3.85 -11.68 -4.82
CA ALA A 93 3.96 -13.09 -4.46
C ALA A 93 3.57 -13.25 -2.98
N PRO A 94 2.31 -13.60 -2.68
CA PRO A 94 1.86 -13.82 -1.31
C PRO A 94 2.53 -15.06 -0.71
N ASP A 95 3.08 -14.91 0.48
CA ASP A 95 3.56 -16.04 1.27
C ASP A 95 2.41 -16.99 1.63
N ARG A 96 2.67 -18.29 1.62
CA ARG A 96 1.64 -19.32 1.87
C ARG A 96 1.02 -19.23 3.27
N ASN A 97 1.72 -18.68 4.25
CA ASN A 97 1.24 -18.52 5.62
C ASN A 97 0.38 -17.27 5.82
N THR A 98 0.15 -16.46 4.77
CA THR A 98 -0.71 -15.26 4.83
C THR A 98 -2.13 -15.57 5.33
N THR A 99 -2.76 -14.61 5.99
CA THR A 99 -4.16 -14.76 6.41
C THR A 99 -5.11 -14.79 5.20
N VAL A 100 -6.26 -15.45 5.34
CA VAL A 100 -7.30 -15.49 4.28
C VAL A 100 -7.77 -14.09 3.91
N GLN A 101 -7.88 -13.19 4.89
CA GLN A 101 -8.29 -11.80 4.64
C GLN A 101 -7.23 -11.05 3.82
N PHE A 102 -5.95 -11.22 4.14
CA PHE A 102 -4.86 -10.62 3.38
C PHE A 102 -4.87 -11.09 1.93
N ARG A 103 -5.00 -12.41 1.70
CA ARG A 103 -5.12 -12.97 0.35
C ARG A 103 -6.31 -12.38 -0.40
N ARG A 104 -7.50 -12.34 0.21
CA ARG A 104 -8.69 -11.74 -0.43
C ARG A 104 -8.44 -10.30 -0.86
N ASN A 105 -7.77 -9.51 -0.02
CA ASN A 105 -7.49 -8.11 -0.33
C ASN A 105 -6.48 -7.96 -1.48
N ILE A 106 -5.38 -8.72 -1.48
CA ILE A 106 -4.36 -8.62 -2.55
C ILE A 106 -4.89 -9.15 -3.90
N PHE A 107 -5.72 -10.19 -3.89
CA PHE A 107 -6.39 -10.67 -5.11
C PHE A 107 -7.43 -9.67 -5.62
N ALA A 108 -8.22 -9.05 -4.74
CA ALA A 108 -9.15 -8.00 -5.15
C ALA A 108 -8.41 -6.80 -5.79
N LEU A 109 -7.22 -6.47 -5.28
CA LEU A 109 -6.35 -5.46 -5.89
C LEU A 109 -5.99 -5.85 -7.34
N SER A 110 -5.47 -7.05 -7.60
CA SER A 110 -5.09 -7.47 -8.95
C SER A 110 -6.25 -7.54 -9.94
N LEU A 111 -7.47 -7.79 -9.47
CA LEU A 111 -8.66 -7.83 -10.34
C LEU A 111 -9.08 -6.43 -10.84
N CYS A 112 -8.64 -5.36 -10.18
CA CYS A 112 -9.06 -3.99 -10.49
C CYS A 112 -8.06 -3.19 -11.34
N PHE A 113 -6.82 -3.67 -11.47
CA PHE A 113 -5.73 -3.02 -12.19
C PHE A 113 -5.05 -4.01 -13.14
N GLU A 114 -5.05 -3.71 -14.43
CA GLU A 114 -4.55 -4.62 -15.48
C GLU A 114 -3.04 -4.91 -15.37
N ASN A 115 -2.28 -3.95 -14.83
CA ASN A 115 -0.84 -4.03 -14.64
C ASN A 115 -0.42 -4.54 -13.25
N VAL A 116 -1.36 -5.11 -12.49
CA VAL A 116 -1.11 -5.73 -11.18
C VAL A 116 -1.39 -7.21 -11.25
N HIS A 117 -0.38 -8.03 -10.95
CA HIS A 117 -0.42 -9.47 -11.06
C HIS A 117 -0.13 -10.14 -9.70
N ILE A 118 -0.69 -11.33 -9.51
CA ILE A 118 -0.37 -12.21 -8.39
C ILE A 118 0.37 -13.42 -8.93
N SER A 119 1.46 -13.83 -8.26
CA SER A 119 2.18 -15.07 -8.58
C SER A 119 1.23 -16.26 -8.55
N SER A 120 1.34 -17.14 -9.55
CA SER A 120 0.62 -18.41 -9.59
C SER A 120 1.14 -19.42 -8.57
N GLU A 121 2.40 -19.27 -8.16
CA GLU A 121 3.05 -20.15 -7.19
C GLU A 121 3.15 -19.44 -5.83
N GLU A 122 2.71 -20.14 -4.79
CA GLU A 122 2.87 -19.73 -3.40
C GLU A 122 3.94 -20.60 -2.73
N HIS A 123 4.99 -19.96 -2.21
CA HIS A 123 5.99 -20.63 -1.39
C HIS A 123 5.73 -20.32 0.09
N LYS A 124 6.09 -21.30 0.94
CA LYS A 124 6.20 -21.06 2.37
C LYS A 124 7.60 -20.50 2.60
N LEU A 125 7.70 -19.23 2.95
CA LEU A 125 8.96 -18.55 3.20
C LEU A 125 9.17 -18.42 4.70
N ASP A 126 10.43 -18.48 5.10
CA ASP A 126 10.88 -18.13 6.43
C ASP A 126 12.05 -17.14 6.35
N SER A 127 12.70 -16.85 7.47
CA SER A 127 13.82 -15.90 7.50
C SER A 127 15.05 -16.40 6.75
N ASP A 128 15.13 -17.70 6.48
CA ASP A 128 16.32 -18.37 5.95
C ASP A 128 16.18 -18.65 4.44
N GLY A 129 14.99 -18.44 3.88
CA GLY A 129 14.68 -18.56 2.45
C GLY A 129 13.73 -19.70 2.15
#